data_AF-A0A2T4LQ33-F1
#
_entry.id   AF-A0A2T4LQ33-F1
#
_cell.length_a   1.000
_cell.length_b   1.000
_cell.length_c   1.000
_cell.angle_alpha   90.00
_cell.angle_beta   90.00
_cell.angle_gamma   90.00
#
_symmetry.space_group_name_H-M   'P 1'
#
loop_
_entity.id
_entity.type
_entity.pdbx_description
1 polymer ?
#
loop_
_entity_poly.entity_id
_entity_poly.type
_entity_poly.pdbx_seq_one_letter_code
_entity_poly.pdbx_strand_id
1 'polypeptide(L)'
;MQAINFEKNYDKQAEKIGLIVGISGEMYFCSISRVSAVYVEYIDEKWVAWRESYVPNTNRRSSYKLIAHGGFELVIARTKNYLGYITKNRG
;
A
#
# COMPACT_ATOMS: atom_id res chain seq x y z
N MET A 1 -11.83 32.60 12.65
CA MET A 1 -10.97 31.88 11.70
C MET A 1 -11.74 30.66 11.24
N GLN A 2 -12.09 30.55 9.96
CA GLN A 2 -12.75 29.35 9.45
C GLN A 2 -11.71 28.23 9.41
N ALA A 3 -11.99 27.12 10.08
CA ALA A 3 -11.19 25.91 9.96
C ALA A 3 -11.37 25.38 8.53
N ILE A 4 -10.35 25.59 7.69
CA ILE A 4 -10.20 24.86 6.44
C ILE A 4 -10.03 23.38 6.81
N ASN A 5 -11.15 22.65 6.87
CA ASN A 5 -11.17 21.20 6.92
C ASN A 5 -10.59 20.70 5.59
N PHE A 6 -9.27 20.64 5.52
CA PHE A 6 -8.57 19.82 4.53
C PHE A 6 -8.90 18.38 4.91
N GLU A 7 -10.04 17.86 4.43
CA GLU A 7 -10.33 16.44 4.50
C GLU A 7 -9.14 15.73 3.84
N LYS A 8 -8.33 15.06 4.66
CA LYS A 8 -7.25 14.20 4.17
C LYS A 8 -7.90 13.05 3.43
N ASN A 9 -8.06 13.21 2.13
CA ASN A 9 -8.57 12.16 1.27
C ASN A 9 -7.45 11.14 1.03
N TYR A 10 -7.44 10.07 1.83
CA TYR A 10 -6.46 8.99 1.75
C TYR A 10 -6.55 8.25 0.41
N ASP A 11 -7.75 8.05 -0.13
CA ASP A 11 -7.98 7.40 -1.41
C ASP A 11 -7.22 8.10 -2.54
N LYS A 12 -7.38 9.43 -2.67
CA LYS A 12 -6.66 10.23 -3.67
C LYS A 12 -5.15 10.18 -3.50
N GLN A 13 -4.65 10.05 -2.27
CA GLN A 13 -3.20 9.95 -2.02
C GLN A 13 -2.66 8.56 -2.38
N ALA A 14 -3.43 7.51 -2.12
CA ALA A 14 -3.10 6.14 -2.49
C ALA A 14 -3.11 5.96 -4.02
N GLU A 15 -4.15 6.46 -4.70
CA GLU A 15 -4.27 6.43 -6.17
C GLU A 15 -3.10 7.13 -6.86
N LYS A 16 -2.65 8.28 -6.33
CA LYS A 16 -1.49 9.04 -6.86
C LYS A 16 -0.18 8.24 -6.89
N ILE A 17 -0.06 7.18 -6.09
CA ILE A 17 1.13 6.33 -6.06
C ILE A 17 0.89 4.97 -6.74
N GLY A 18 -0.25 4.79 -7.42
CA GLY A 18 -0.59 3.59 -8.18
C GLY A 18 -1.24 2.49 -7.36
N LEU A 19 -1.82 2.82 -6.20
CA LEU A 19 -2.66 1.88 -5.44
C LEU A 19 -4.13 1.98 -5.88
N ILE A 20 -4.83 0.87 -5.77
CA ILE A 20 -6.28 0.73 -5.96
C ILE A 20 -6.94 0.78 -4.59
N VAL A 21 -8.11 1.43 -4.50
CA VAL A 21 -8.95 1.44 -3.31
C VAL A 21 -9.63 0.08 -3.16
N GLY A 22 -9.29 -0.66 -2.12
CA GLY A 22 -10.01 -1.89 -1.72
C GLY A 22 -11.19 -1.56 -0.81
N ILE A 23 -10.91 -0.78 0.24
CA ILE A 23 -11.90 -0.25 1.18
C ILE A 23 -11.55 1.22 1.41
N SER A 24 -12.47 2.12 1.09
CA SER A 24 -12.25 3.57 1.19
C SER A 24 -11.87 3.96 2.62
N GLY A 25 -10.77 4.69 2.77
CA GLY A 25 -10.23 5.12 4.06
C GLY A 25 -9.55 4.04 4.91
N GLU A 26 -9.54 2.77 4.49
CA GLU A 26 -9.05 1.65 5.32
C GLU A 26 -8.03 0.76 4.61
N MET A 27 -8.21 0.46 3.32
CA MET A 27 -7.39 -0.54 2.61
C MET A 27 -7.13 -0.15 1.15
N TYR A 28 -5.86 -0.20 0.77
CA TYR A 28 -5.36 0.04 -0.57
C TYR A 28 -4.40 -1.05 -1.00
N PHE A 29 -4.31 -1.35 -2.29
CA PHE A 29 -3.39 -2.38 -2.77
C PHE A 29 -3.02 -2.20 -4.23
N CYS A 30 -1.95 -2.86 -4.68
CA CYS A 30 -1.72 -3.06 -6.10
C CYS A 30 -1.04 -4.40 -6.37
N SER A 31 -1.41 -5.04 -7.48
CA SER A 31 -0.69 -6.20 -7.97
C SER A 31 0.62 -5.74 -8.58
N ILE A 32 1.73 -6.24 -8.05
CA ILE A 32 3.02 -5.99 -8.66
C ILE A 32 3.30 -7.07 -9.72
N SER A 33 2.97 -8.34 -9.49
CA SER A 33 3.13 -9.41 -10.51
C SER A 33 1.94 -10.37 -10.49
N ARG A 34 1.95 -11.38 -11.36
CA ARG A 34 0.93 -12.46 -11.33
C ARG A 34 0.82 -13.18 -9.97
N VAL A 35 1.89 -13.16 -9.17
CA VAL A 35 1.98 -13.89 -7.90
C VAL A 35 2.34 -12.99 -6.73
N SER A 36 2.24 -11.67 -6.84
CA SER A 36 2.60 -10.78 -5.74
C SER A 36 1.83 -9.47 -5.77
N ALA A 37 1.45 -9.01 -4.59
CA ALA A 37 0.74 -7.75 -4.38
C ALA A 37 1.36 -6.98 -3.20
N VAL A 38 1.19 -5.66 -3.23
CA VAL A 38 1.47 -4.76 -2.11
C VAL A 38 0.14 -4.30 -1.53
N TYR A 39 0.05 -4.31 -0.21
CA TYR A 39 -1.12 -3.89 0.55
C TYR A 39 -0.73 -2.73 1.48
N VAL A 40 -1.70 -1.86 1.74
CA VAL A 40 -1.64 -0.77 2.71
C VAL A 40 -2.98 -0.79 3.45
N GLU A 41 -2.97 -1.11 4.73
CA GLU A 41 -4.20 -1.26 5.53
C GLU A 41 -4.06 -0.56 6.87
N TYR A 42 -5.16 -0.04 7.40
CA TYR A 42 -5.26 0.48 8.75
C TYR A 42 -5.59 -0.63 9.74
N ILE A 43 -4.60 -1.03 10.55
CA ILE A 43 -4.67 -2.16 11.48
C ILE A 43 -4.14 -1.68 12.84
N ASP A 44 -4.88 -1.97 13.93
CA ASP A 44 -4.48 -1.66 15.30
C ASP A 44 -4.02 -0.19 15.50
N GLU A 45 -4.87 0.73 15.02
CA GLU A 45 -4.66 2.19 15.08
C GLU A 45 -3.45 2.71 14.29
N LYS A 46 -2.93 1.91 13.35
CA LYS A 46 -1.74 2.22 12.57
C LYS A 46 -1.92 1.84 11.12
N TRP A 47 -1.35 2.61 10.22
CA TRP A 47 -1.20 2.18 8.84
C TRP A 47 -0.05 1.19 8.74
N VAL A 48 -0.24 0.13 7.97
CA VAL A 48 0.75 -0.91 7.74
C VAL A 48 0.82 -1.16 6.24
N ALA A 49 2.04 -1.17 5.68
CA ALA A 49 2.28 -1.56 4.30
C ALA A 49 3.14 -2.81 4.24
N TRP A 50 2.73 -3.78 3.43
CA TRP A 50 3.48 -5.02 3.24
C TRP A 50 3.31 -5.57 1.82
N ARG A 51 4.22 -6.45 1.43
CA ARG A 51 4.14 -7.26 0.23
C ARG A 51 3.80 -8.69 0.60
N GLU A 52 2.87 -9.28 -0.12
CA GLU A 52 2.70 -10.73 -0.15
C GLU A 52 3.08 -11.30 -1.51
N SER A 53 3.64 -12.50 -1.48
CA SER A 53 3.76 -13.35 -2.67
C SER A 53 3.06 -14.66 -2.43
N TYR A 54 2.55 -15.27 -3.50
CA TYR A 54 1.79 -16.52 -3.44
C TYR A 54 2.45 -17.60 -4.27
N VAL A 55 2.21 -18.86 -3.93
CA VAL A 55 2.56 -19.99 -4.80
C VAL A 55 1.64 -19.92 -6.03
N PRO A 56 2.17 -20.00 -7.27
CA PRO A 56 1.37 -19.88 -8.48
C PRO A 56 0.12 -20.79 -8.46
N ASN A 57 -1.01 -20.27 -8.92
CA ASN A 57 -2.30 -20.98 -8.98
C ASN A 57 -2.84 -21.45 -7.62
N THR A 58 -2.41 -20.85 -6.52
CA THR A 58 -2.93 -21.12 -5.18
C THR A 58 -3.08 -19.83 -4.39
N ASN A 59 -3.88 -19.87 -3.32
CA ASN A 59 -3.93 -18.79 -2.33
C ASN A 59 -2.89 -18.95 -1.22
N ARG A 60 -1.95 -19.90 -1.36
CA ARG A 60 -0.92 -20.14 -0.35
C ARG A 60 0.14 -19.04 -0.44
N ARG A 61 0.25 -18.23 0.59
CA ARG A 61 1.33 -17.24 0.72
C ARG A 61 2.69 -17.94 0.77
N SER A 62 3.58 -17.57 -0.14
CA SER A 62 4.96 -18.04 -0.22
C SER A 62 5.93 -17.11 0.51
N SER A 63 5.64 -15.80 0.58
CA SER A 63 6.45 -14.85 1.32
C SER A 63 5.65 -13.66 1.82
N TYR A 64 6.16 -13.04 2.88
CA TYR A 64 5.66 -11.80 3.45
C TYR A 64 6.84 -10.86 3.68
N LYS A 65 6.69 -9.58 3.32
CA LYS A 65 7.68 -8.54 3.61
C LYS A 65 7.00 -7.28 4.10
N LEU A 66 7.27 -6.91 5.34
CA LEU A 66 6.88 -5.60 5.88
C LEU A 66 7.66 -4.49 5.15
N ILE A 67 6.96 -3.45 4.71
CA ILE A 67 7.52 -2.28 4.04
C ILE A 67 7.64 -1.12 5.04
N ALA A 68 6.55 -0.83 5.76
CA ALA A 68 6.48 0.22 6.76
C ALA A 68 5.25 0.04 7.67
N HIS A 69 5.28 0.69 8.83
CA HIS A 69 4.10 0.89 9.67
C HIS A 69 4.18 2.27 10.35
N GLY A 70 3.04 2.82 10.78
CA GLY A 70 2.95 4.11 11.48
C GLY A 70 1.83 5.00 10.93
N GLY A 71 2.09 6.30 10.84
CA GLY A 71 1.13 7.26 10.26
C GLY A 71 0.99 7.10 8.75
N PHE A 72 -0.18 7.46 8.22
CA PHE A 72 -0.52 7.32 6.79
C PHE A 72 0.55 7.92 5.85
N GLU A 73 0.97 9.15 6.13
CA GLU A 73 1.93 9.88 5.28
C GLU A 73 3.28 9.16 5.19
N LEU A 74 3.78 8.66 6.32
CA LEU A 74 5.02 7.88 6.37
C LEU A 74 4.87 6.59 5.57
N VAL A 75 3.77 5.87 5.77
CA VAL A 75 3.52 4.59 5.13
C VAL A 75 3.38 4.75 3.62
N ILE A 76 2.59 5.71 3.15
CA ILE A 76 2.45 6.02 1.71
C ILE A 76 3.77 6.45 1.08
N ALA A 77 4.57 7.28 1.76
CA ALA A 77 5.89 7.68 1.25
C ALA A 77 6.83 6.48 1.10
N ARG A 78 6.85 5.56 2.07
CA ARG A 78 7.65 4.33 2.02
C ARG A 78 7.14 3.38 0.95
N THR A 79 5.82 3.23 0.81
CA THR A 79 5.19 2.44 -0.26
C THR A 79 5.56 2.97 -1.63
N LYS A 80 5.47 4.29 -1.87
CA LYS A 80 5.89 4.93 -3.12
C LYS A 80 7.36 4.61 -3.47
N ASN A 81 8.26 4.75 -2.50
CA ASN A 81 9.67 4.44 -2.69
C ASN A 81 9.89 2.95 -3.02
N TYR A 82 9.17 2.06 -2.34
CA TYR A 82 9.22 0.63 -2.61
C TYR A 82 8.74 0.28 -4.02
N LEU A 83 7.58 0.82 -4.43
CA LEU A 83 7.03 0.65 -5.78
C LEU A 83 7.99 1.17 -6.86
N GLY A 84 8.64 2.32 -6.60
CA GLY A 84 9.68 2.86 -7.47
C GLY A 84 10.90 1.95 -7.60
N TYR A 85 11.37 1.37 -6.48
CA TYR A 85 12.50 0.43 -6.46
C TYR A 85 12.20 -0.85 -7.24
N ILE A 86 11.05 -1.48 -7.01
CA ILE A 86 10.71 -2.74 -7.70
C ILE A 86 10.45 -2.53 -9.19
N THR A 87 9.92 -1.38 -9.60
CA THR A 87 9.69 -1.08 -11.02
C THR A 87 11.01 -0.89 -11.77
N LYS A 88 12.01 -0.26 -11.14
CA LYS A 88 13.34 -0.07 -11.73
C LYS A 88 14.15 -1.37 -11.85
N ASN A 89 13.96 -2.30 -10.92
CA ASN A 89 14.71 -3.56 -10.88
C ASN A 89 14.03 -4.71 -11.65
N ARG A 90 13.00 -4.42 -12.44
CA ARG A 90 12.28 -5.37 -13.30
C ARG A 90 12.84 -5.44 -14.73
N GLY A 91 14.15 -5.25 -14.86
CA GLY A 91 14.86 -5.45 -16.12
C GLY A 91 14.53 -6.78 -16.76
#